data_AF-A0A5J5LPR6-F1
#
_entry.id   AF-A0A5J5LPR6-F1
#
_cell.length_a   1.000
_cell.length_b   1.000
_cell.length_c   1.000
_cell.angle_alpha   90.00
_cell.angle_beta   90.00
_cell.angle_gamma   90.00
#
_symmetry.space_group_name_H-M   'P 1'
#
loop_
_entity.id
_entity.type
_entity.pdbx_description
1 polymer ?
#
loop_
_entity_poly.entity_id
_entity_poly.type
_entity_poly.pdbx_seq_one_letter_code
_entity_poly.pdbx_strand_id
1 'polypeptide(L)'
;MHINLSTDEATRLLKKDDNADWSWSGAFALIEYLEDLEEQTNQKIEFDRIAIRCDYSEYSSILEAAKDYNFIPPEDSDQEEIESAAFTYFENLTTVIKFESGVIIQHF
;
A
#
# COMPACT_ATOMS: atom_id res chain seq x y z
N MET A 1 -26.21 -0.87 -12.60
CA MET A 1 -25.73 0.45 -13.04
C MET A 1 -24.46 0.70 -12.26
N HIS A 2 -23.33 0.88 -12.94
CA HIS A 2 -22.07 1.24 -12.29
C HIS A 2 -21.99 2.76 -12.21
N ILE A 3 -21.44 3.26 -11.10
CA ILE A 3 -21.12 4.68 -10.89
C ILE A 3 -19.61 4.80 -10.81
N ASN A 4 -19.04 5.83 -11.44
CA ASN A 4 -17.63 6.15 -11.25
C ASN A 4 -17.52 7.00 -10.00
N LEU A 5 -16.60 6.62 -9.11
CA LEU A 5 -16.24 7.38 -7.93
C LEU A 5 -15.13 8.37 -8.30
N SER A 6 -15.11 9.53 -7.68
CA SER A 6 -13.88 10.34 -7.68
C SER A 6 -12.85 9.77 -6.70
N THR A 7 -11.59 10.14 -6.88
CA THR A 7 -10.48 9.84 -5.95
C THR A 7 -10.86 10.17 -4.50
N ASP A 8 -11.45 11.34 -4.26
CA ASP A 8 -11.93 11.78 -2.95
C ASP A 8 -13.04 10.89 -2.38
N GLU A 9 -13.99 10.44 -3.21
CA GLU A 9 -15.10 9.58 -2.79
C GLU A 9 -14.59 8.18 -2.43
N ALA A 10 -13.75 7.58 -3.28
CA ALA A 10 -13.12 6.30 -3.03
C ALA A 10 -12.23 6.34 -1.77
N THR A 11 -11.44 7.41 -1.59
CA THR A 11 -10.62 7.63 -0.38
C THR A 11 -11.48 7.68 0.87
N ARG A 12 -12.59 8.44 0.87
CA ARG A 12 -13.53 8.49 2.01
C ARG A 12 -14.15 7.15 2.31
N LEU A 13 -14.45 6.34 1.29
CA LEU A 13 -15.04 5.02 1.46
C LEU A 13 -14.03 4.02 2.01
N LEU A 14 -12.79 4.06 1.54
CA LEU A 14 -11.70 3.21 2.03
C LEU A 14 -11.35 3.54 3.49
N LYS A 15 -11.23 4.82 3.83
CA LYS A 15 -10.97 5.29 5.20
C LYS A 15 -12.03 4.86 6.23
N LYS A 16 -13.26 4.58 5.75
CA LYS A 16 -14.40 4.10 6.55
C LYS A 16 -14.41 2.58 6.73
N ASP A 17 -13.41 1.85 6.26
CA ASP A 17 -13.31 0.43 6.57
C ASP A 17 -12.80 0.25 8.00
N ASP A 18 -13.69 -0.14 8.92
CA ASP A 18 -13.35 -0.37 10.33
C ASP A 18 -12.46 -1.63 10.54
N ASN A 19 -12.20 -2.42 9.49
CA ASN A 19 -11.35 -3.61 9.55
C ASN A 19 -9.92 -3.37 9.03
N ALA A 20 -9.60 -2.11 8.67
CA ALA A 20 -8.27 -1.73 8.21
C ALA A 20 -7.91 -0.34 8.76
N ASP A 21 -6.67 -0.15 9.19
CA ASP A 21 -6.24 1.10 9.83
C ASP A 21 -5.64 2.09 8.81
N TRP A 22 -6.39 2.38 7.76
CA TRP A 22 -5.95 3.34 6.75
C TRP A 22 -5.82 4.74 7.34
N SER A 23 -4.72 5.44 7.10
CA SER A 23 -4.67 6.89 7.25
C SER A 23 -5.38 7.57 6.07
N TRP A 24 -5.65 8.87 6.17
CA TRP A 24 -6.19 9.59 5.02
C TRP A 24 -5.19 9.67 3.86
N SER A 25 -3.92 9.96 4.17
CA SER A 25 -2.83 10.05 3.19
C SER A 25 -2.53 8.69 2.56
N GLY A 26 -2.54 7.62 3.34
CA GLY A 26 -2.37 6.26 2.83
C GLY A 26 -3.54 5.81 1.95
N ALA A 27 -4.78 6.00 2.40
CA ALA A 27 -5.95 5.70 1.58
C ALA A 27 -5.92 6.49 0.25
N PHE A 28 -5.59 7.78 0.29
CA PHE A 28 -5.49 8.61 -0.91
C PHE A 28 -4.41 8.10 -1.87
N ALA A 29 -3.20 7.82 -1.36
CA ALA A 29 -2.09 7.31 -2.16
C ALA A 29 -2.41 5.95 -2.82
N LEU A 30 -3.14 5.06 -2.13
CA LEU A 30 -3.56 3.79 -2.70
C LEU A 30 -4.59 3.98 -3.82
N ILE A 31 -5.56 4.89 -3.64
CA ILE A 31 -6.55 5.17 -4.68
C ILE A 31 -5.90 5.81 -5.91
N GLU A 32 -5.00 6.78 -5.74
CA GLU A 32 -4.24 7.35 -6.85
C GLU A 32 -3.44 6.28 -7.60
N TYR A 33 -2.76 5.38 -6.88
CA TYR A 33 -2.06 4.26 -7.50
C TYR A 33 -2.99 3.35 -8.32
N LEU A 34 -4.19 3.04 -7.81
CA LEU A 34 -5.15 2.19 -8.53
C LEU A 34 -5.70 2.90 -9.77
N GLU A 35 -5.98 4.21 -9.70
CA GLU A 35 -6.40 5.01 -10.85
C GLU A 35 -5.30 5.08 -11.92
N ASP A 36 -4.04 5.32 -11.53
CA ASP A 36 -2.89 5.26 -12.43
C ASP A 36 -2.76 3.88 -13.09
N LEU A 37 -3.00 2.81 -12.34
CA LEU A 37 -2.98 1.44 -12.86
C LEU A 37 -4.13 1.21 -13.86
N GLU A 38 -5.32 1.77 -13.63
CA GLU A 38 -6.42 1.72 -14.61
C GLU A 38 -6.02 2.39 -15.93
N GLU A 39 -5.38 3.56 -15.85
CA GLU A 39 -4.94 4.32 -17.02
C GLU A 39 -3.85 3.58 -17.80
N GLN A 40 -2.85 3.04 -17.10
CA GLN A 40 -1.73 2.32 -17.70
C GLN A 40 -2.17 1.01 -18.38
N THR A 41 -3.13 0.30 -17.78
CA THR A 41 -3.61 -1.00 -18.27
C THR A 41 -4.82 -0.88 -19.21
N ASN A 42 -5.46 0.30 -19.24
CA ASN A 42 -6.74 0.55 -19.89
C ASN A 42 -7.83 -0.45 -19.42
N GLN A 43 -7.75 -0.89 -18.17
CA GLN A 43 -8.72 -1.76 -17.50
C GLN A 43 -9.33 -1.04 -16.31
N LYS A 44 -10.65 -1.15 -16.15
CA LYS A 44 -11.35 -0.57 -15.00
C LYS A 44 -11.29 -1.52 -13.80
N ILE A 45 -10.96 -0.96 -12.64
CA ILE A 45 -10.91 -1.62 -11.34
C ILE A 45 -12.23 -1.32 -10.63
N GLU A 46 -12.94 -2.36 -10.22
CA GLU A 46 -14.13 -2.20 -9.39
C GLU A 46 -13.70 -1.91 -7.96
N PHE A 47 -14.20 -0.81 -7.38
CA PHE A 47 -13.92 -0.48 -5.99
C PHE A 47 -14.58 -1.50 -5.05
N ASP A 48 -13.76 -2.37 -4.47
CA ASP A 48 -14.14 -3.27 -3.40
C ASP A 48 -13.19 -3.10 -2.21
N ARG A 49 -13.67 -2.40 -1.17
CA ARG A 49 -12.88 -2.18 0.05
C ARG A 49 -12.43 -3.47 0.72
N ILE A 50 -13.21 -4.56 0.61
CA ILE A 50 -12.89 -5.85 1.22
C ILE A 50 -11.72 -6.47 0.49
N ALA A 51 -11.76 -6.49 -0.85
CA ALA A 51 -10.64 -6.95 -1.66
C ALA A 51 -9.40 -6.08 -1.38
N ILE A 52 -9.55 -4.75 -1.38
CA ILE A 52 -8.45 -3.82 -1.13
C ILE A 52 -7.76 -4.08 0.22
N ARG A 53 -8.50 -4.24 1.33
CA ARG A 53 -7.85 -4.53 2.63
C ARG A 53 -7.26 -5.94 2.73
N CYS A 54 -7.71 -6.87 1.88
CA CYS A 54 -7.14 -8.21 1.82
C CYS A 54 -5.86 -8.24 0.96
N ASP A 55 -5.76 -7.31 0.00
CA ASP A 55 -4.66 -7.23 -0.95
C ASP A 55 -3.58 -6.23 -0.51
N TYR A 56 -3.90 -5.23 0.32
CA TYR A 56 -2.98 -4.17 0.74
C TYR A 56 -3.04 -3.90 2.23
N SER A 57 -1.89 -3.57 2.82
CA SER A 57 -1.78 -3.06 4.19
C SER A 57 -0.90 -1.82 4.27
N GLU A 58 -1.30 -0.87 5.11
CA GLU A 58 -0.55 0.35 5.44
C GLU A 58 0.34 0.14 6.68
N TYR A 59 1.57 0.66 6.61
CA TYR A 59 2.54 0.62 7.69
C TYR A 59 3.18 2.00 7.86
N SER A 60 3.55 2.35 9.09
CA SER A 60 4.23 3.63 9.37
C SER A 60 5.66 3.69 8.82
N SER A 61 6.26 2.54 8.48
CA SER A 61 7.56 2.47 7.81
C SER A 61 7.76 1.09 7.15
N ILE A 62 8.74 0.98 6.26
CA ILE A 62 9.11 -0.31 5.65
C ILE A 62 9.65 -1.31 6.68
N LEU A 63 10.25 -0.82 7.76
CA LEU A 63 10.75 -1.66 8.85
C LEU A 63 9.63 -2.21 9.72
N GLU A 64 8.53 -1.47 9.89
CA GLU A 64 7.32 -2.03 10.52
C GLU A 64 6.73 -3.13 9.63
N ALA A 65 6.62 -2.90 8.32
CA ALA A 65 6.17 -3.92 7.38
C ALA A 65 7.06 -5.17 7.43
N ALA A 66 8.38 -5.01 7.48
CA ALA A 66 9.34 -6.11 7.51
C ALA A 66 9.11 -7.12 8.66
N LYS A 67 8.55 -6.67 9.80
CA LYS A 67 8.22 -7.54 10.94
C LYS A 67 7.18 -8.59 10.60
N ASP A 68 6.28 -8.29 9.67
CA ASP A 68 5.19 -9.18 9.27
C ASP A 68 5.60 -10.15 8.14
N TYR A 69 6.75 -9.91 7.49
CA TYR A 69 7.15 -10.62 6.25
C TYR A 69 8.40 -11.49 6.34
N ASN A 70 8.80 -11.95 7.53
CA ASN A 70 10.00 -12.79 7.71
C ASN A 70 11.28 -12.21 7.07
N PHE A 71 11.35 -10.89 6.88
CA PHE A 71 12.54 -10.24 6.37
C PHE A 71 13.68 -10.42 7.37
N ILE A 72 14.83 -10.85 6.88
CA ILE A 72 16.03 -11.03 7.70
C ILE A 72 16.96 -9.86 7.39
N PRO A 73 17.20 -8.95 8.35
CA PRO A 73 18.11 -7.83 8.14
C PRO A 73 19.54 -8.33 7.92
N PRO A 74 20.33 -7.66 7.06
CA PRO A 74 21.76 -7.98 6.92
C PRO A 74 22.50 -7.86 8.26
N GLU A 75 23.42 -8.79 8.52
CA GLU A 75 24.28 -8.76 9.71
C GLU A 75 25.26 -7.59 9.63
N ASP A 76 25.61 -7.01 10.79
CA ASP A 76 26.57 -5.90 10.94
C ASP A 76 26.22 -4.62 10.14
N SER A 77 24.99 -4.47 9.67
CA SER A 77 24.48 -3.26 9.01
C SER A 77 23.92 -2.23 9.98
N ASP A 78 24.01 -0.96 9.61
CA ASP A 78 23.33 0.12 10.32
C ASP A 78 21.84 0.24 9.93
N GLN A 79 21.11 1.14 10.59
CA GLN A 79 19.68 1.29 10.38
C GLN A 79 19.31 1.73 8.95
N GLU A 80 20.14 2.55 8.30
CA GLU A 80 19.89 3.07 6.96
C GLU A 80 20.12 1.97 5.91
N GLU A 81 21.16 1.16 6.09
CA GLU A 81 21.43 -0.04 5.28
C GLU A 81 20.31 -1.08 5.42
N ILE A 82 19.82 -1.32 6.65
CA ILE A 82 18.71 -2.26 6.90
C ILE A 82 17.43 -1.77 6.22
N GLU A 83 17.13 -0.47 6.30
CA GLU A 83 15.95 0.12 5.65
C GLU A 83 16.02 0.00 4.13
N SER A 84 17.19 0.29 3.54
CA SER A 84 17.43 0.11 2.11
C SER A 84 17.29 -1.35 1.66
N ALA A 85 17.80 -2.29 2.46
CA ALA A 85 17.65 -3.71 2.21
C ALA A 85 16.19 -4.17 2.29
N ALA A 86 15.41 -3.64 3.25
CA ALA A 86 13.99 -3.92 3.37
C ALA A 86 13.20 -3.40 2.15
N PHE A 87 13.47 -2.17 1.69
CA PHE A 87 12.87 -1.67 0.45
C PHE A 87 13.18 -2.56 -0.73
N THR A 88 14.45 -2.92 -0.92
CA THR A 88 14.89 -3.80 -2.00
C THR A 88 14.20 -5.17 -1.92
N TYR A 89 14.02 -5.72 -0.72
CA TYR A 89 13.31 -6.97 -0.51
C TYR A 89 11.86 -6.88 -1.00
N PHE A 90 11.11 -5.87 -0.55
CA PHE A 90 9.70 -5.73 -0.93
C PHE A 90 9.52 -5.37 -2.41
N GLU A 91 10.33 -4.45 -2.96
CA GLU A 91 10.25 -4.04 -4.37
C GLU A 91 10.53 -5.20 -5.34
N ASN A 92 11.30 -6.22 -4.91
CA ASN A 92 11.53 -7.43 -5.71
C ASN A 92 10.39 -8.46 -5.66
N LEU A 93 9.52 -8.37 -4.67
CA LEU A 93 8.48 -9.37 -4.40
C LEU A 93 7.07 -8.85 -4.70
N THR A 94 6.83 -7.56 -4.50
CA THR A 94 5.48 -6.99 -4.51
C THR A 94 5.48 -5.49 -4.80
N THR A 95 4.28 -4.92 -4.89
CA THR A 95 4.08 -3.48 -5.02
C THR A 95 4.32 -2.76 -3.69
N VAL A 96 5.15 -1.71 -3.73
CA VAL A 96 5.40 -0.80 -2.62
C VAL A 96 4.96 0.61 -3.01
N ILE A 97 4.02 1.19 -2.27
CA ILE A 97 3.53 2.55 -2.47
C ILE A 97 4.03 3.40 -1.30
N LYS A 98 4.89 4.39 -1.56
CA LYS A 98 5.45 5.30 -0.54
C LYS A 98 4.60 6.56 -0.48
N PHE A 99 4.30 7.04 0.73
CA PHE A 99 3.58 8.30 0.96
C PHE A 99 4.19 9.06 2.13
N GLU A 100 3.72 10.28 2.40
CA GLU A 100 4.36 11.23 3.34
C GLU A 100 4.68 10.63 4.73
N SER A 101 3.81 9.75 5.23
CA SER A 101 3.89 9.24 6.60
C SER A 101 3.98 7.72 6.70
N GLY A 102 4.32 7.01 5.61
CA GLY A 102 4.41 5.56 5.65
C GLY A 102 4.57 4.88 4.29
N VAL A 103 4.29 3.58 4.29
CA VAL A 103 4.32 2.73 3.10
C VAL A 103 3.09 1.81 3.06
N ILE A 104 2.64 1.47 1.86
CA ILE A 104 1.61 0.46 1.63
C ILE A 104 2.26 -0.70 0.88
N ILE A 105 2.02 -1.91 1.37
CA ILE A 105 2.55 -3.15 0.80
C ILE A 105 1.38 -3.96 0.29
N GLN A 106 1.49 -4.40 -0.97
CA GLN A 106 0.59 -5.42 -1.51
C GLN A 106 0.99 -6.81 -0.98
N HIS A 107 0.03 -7.56 -0.45
CA HIS A 107 0.23 -8.92 0.04
C HIS A 107 0.59 -9.88 -1.11
N PHE A 108 1.49 -10.84 -0.85
CA PHE A 108 2.00 -11.83 -1.80
C PHE A 108 2.17 -13.22 -1.18
#